data_AF-A0A0F9EFB7-F1
#
_entry.id   AF-A0A0F9EFB7-F1
#
_cell.length_a   1.000
_cell.length_b   1.000
_cell.length_c   1.000
_cell.angle_alpha   90.00
_cell.angle_beta   90.00
_cell.angle_gamma   90.00
#
_symmetry.space_group_name_H-M   'P 1'
#
loop_
_entity.id
_entity.type
_entity.pdbx_description
1 polymer ?
#
loop_
_entity_poly.entity_id
_entity_poly.type
_entity_poly.pdbx_seq_one_letter_code
_entity_poly.pdbx_strand_id
1 'polypeptide(L)'
;MKPKLISTLAILSLMLGGAIIGYYYCLWTRPILPVSTRQRRFYELGYLEYDGIDGICGQDTHFAQDLYERKWSAIKIWKARPK
;
A
#
# COMPACT_ATOMS: atom_id res chain seq x y z
N MET A 1 35.76 4.73 -33.70
CA MET A 1 34.83 4.41 -32.59
C MET A 1 33.80 3.43 -33.10
N LYS A 2 33.60 2.28 -32.43
CA LYS A 2 32.87 1.12 -32.98
C LYS A 2 31.33 1.36 -32.90
N PRO A 3 30.59 1.37 -34.03
CA PRO A 3 29.16 1.71 -34.07
C PRO A 3 28.26 0.76 -33.26
N LYS A 4 28.74 -0.45 -32.95
CA LYS A 4 28.03 -1.44 -32.15
C LYS A 4 27.78 -0.98 -30.69
N LEU A 5 28.66 -0.16 -30.12
CA LEU A 5 28.55 0.27 -28.71
C LEU A 5 27.40 1.27 -28.50
N ILE A 6 27.20 2.18 -29.46
CA ILE A 6 26.16 3.22 -29.43
C ILE A 6 24.77 2.60 -29.53
N SER A 7 24.63 1.58 -30.39
CA SER A 7 23.36 0.87 -30.57
C SER A 7 22.93 0.11 -29.31
N THR A 8 23.89 -0.46 -28.57
CA THR A 8 23.63 -1.22 -27.34
C THR A 8 23.17 -0.30 -26.20
N LEU A 9 23.76 0.89 -26.08
CA LEU A 9 23.36 1.91 -25.10
C LEU A 9 21.96 2.48 -25.38
N ALA A 10 21.60 2.67 -26.66
CA ALA A 10 20.27 3.12 -27.05
C ALA A 10 19.18 2.10 -26.68
N ILE A 11 19.44 0.80 -26.89
CA ILE A 11 18.52 -0.29 -26.53
C ILE A 11 18.32 -0.36 -25.00
N LEU A 12 19.39 -0.25 -24.22
CA LEU A 12 19.31 -0.22 -22.76
C LEU A 12 18.48 0.97 -22.23
N SER A 13 18.63 2.14 -22.85
CA SER A 13 17.87 3.34 -22.47
C SER A 13 16.36 3.19 -22.76
N LEU A 14 16.00 2.58 -23.89
CA LEU A 14 14.61 2.25 -24.23
C LEU A 14 14.00 1.23 -23.26
N MET A 15 14.76 0.20 -22.86
CA MET A 15 14.29 -0.78 -21.88
C MET A 15 14.08 -0.18 -20.48
N LEU A 16 14.98 0.71 -20.04
CA LEU A 16 14.79 1.45 -18.79
C LEU A 16 13.56 2.37 -18.85
N GLY A 17 13.38 3.10 -19.96
CA GLY A 17 12.22 3.96 -20.16
C GLY A 17 10.90 3.17 -20.11
N GLY A 18 10.84 2.03 -20.78
CA GLY A 18 9.67 1.13 -20.75
C GLY A 18 9.38 0.59 -19.36
N ALA A 19 10.40 0.18 -18.61
CA ALA A 19 10.24 -0.31 -17.23
C ALA A 19 9.73 0.78 -16.27
N ILE A 20 10.24 2.01 -16.41
CA ILE A 20 9.81 3.16 -15.61
C ILE A 20 8.35 3.50 -15.91
N ILE A 21 7.98 3.60 -17.20
CA ILE A 21 6.59 3.87 -17.61
C ILE A 21 5.66 2.76 -17.12
N GLY A 22 6.05 1.49 -17.26
CA GLY A 22 5.28 0.35 -16.76
C GLY A 22 5.09 0.39 -15.24
N TYR A 23 6.12 0.75 -14.49
CA TYR A 23 6.05 0.92 -13.04
C TYR A 23 5.05 2.02 -12.63
N TYR A 24 5.13 3.20 -13.26
CA TYR A 24 4.21 4.31 -12.97
C TYR A 24 2.77 3.98 -13.39
N TYR A 25 2.57 3.33 -14.54
CA TYR A 25 1.26 2.90 -14.99
C TYR A 25 0.64 1.89 -14.02
N CYS A 26 1.44 0.93 -13.53
CA CYS A 26 1.02 -0.04 -12.53
C CYS A 26 0.71 0.61 -11.18
N LEU A 27 1.42 1.68 -10.80
CA LEU A 27 1.14 2.45 -9.59
C LEU A 27 -0.18 3.24 -9.69
N TRP A 28 -0.42 3.88 -10.84
CA TRP A 28 -1.60 4.70 -11.11
C TRP A 28 -2.88 3.88 -11.33
N THR A 29 -2.75 2.65 -11.82
CA THR A 29 -3.88 1.74 -12.08
C THR A 29 -4.20 0.83 -10.90
N ARG A 30 -3.52 0.97 -9.75
CA ARG A 30 -3.88 0.20 -8.56
C ARG A 30 -5.31 0.56 -8.17
N PRO A 31 -6.23 -0.41 -8.14
CA PRO A 31 -7.61 -0.14 -7.78
C PRO A 31 -7.63 0.44 -6.35
N ILE A 32 -8.26 1.61 -6.20
CA ILE A 32 -8.58 2.15 -4.89
C ILE A 32 -9.60 1.18 -4.29
N LEU A 33 -9.12 0.29 -3.43
CA LEU A 33 -9.99 -0.70 -2.79
C LEU A 33 -11.05 0.02 -1.94
N PRO A 34 -12.30 -0.46 -1.94
CA PRO A 34 -13.34 0.06 -1.06
C PRO A 34 -12.88 0.04 0.41
N VAL A 35 -13.31 1.02 1.21
CA VAL A 35 -12.97 1.11 2.64
C VAL A 35 -13.34 -0.19 3.37
N SER A 36 -14.48 -0.78 3.05
CA SER A 36 -14.95 -2.06 3.61
C SER A 36 -13.98 -3.22 3.36
N THR A 37 -13.26 -3.22 2.23
CA THR A 37 -12.25 -4.25 1.94
C THR A 37 -11.05 -4.11 2.88
N ARG A 38 -10.64 -2.87 3.16
CA ARG A 38 -9.54 -2.59 4.10
C ARG A 38 -9.95 -2.89 5.55
N GLN A 39 -11.16 -2.51 5.95
CA GLN A 39 -11.72 -2.84 7.26
C GLN A 39 -11.79 -4.34 7.49
N ARG A 40 -12.24 -5.13 6.49
CA ARG A 40 -12.24 -6.60 6.57
C ARG A 40 -10.84 -7.15 6.80
N ARG A 41 -9.83 -6.60 6.13
CA ARG A 41 -8.43 -6.99 6.36
C ARG A 41 -7.96 -6.65 7.78
N PHE A 42 -8.36 -5.50 8.33
CA PHE A 42 -8.03 -5.14 9.71
C PHE A 42 -8.72 -6.06 10.72
N TYR A 43 -9.96 -6.47 10.46
CA TYR A 43 -10.67 -7.47 11.27
C TYR A 43 -9.97 -8.82 11.27
N GLU A 44 -9.58 -9.33 10.10
CA GLU A 44 -8.82 -10.59 9.98
C GLU A 44 -7.50 -10.57 10.77
N LEU A 45 -6.87 -9.40 10.90
CA LEU A 45 -5.63 -9.21 11.64
C LEU A 45 -5.85 -8.89 13.13
N GLY A 46 -7.10 -8.76 13.58
CA GLY A 46 -7.45 -8.44 14.96
C GLY A 46 -7.22 -6.97 15.36
N TYR A 47 -7.14 -6.06 14.40
CA TYR A 47 -6.98 -4.61 14.64
C TYR A 47 -8.31 -3.85 14.66
N LEU A 48 -9.39 -4.47 14.19
CA LEU A 48 -10.72 -3.89 14.12
C LEU A 48 -11.74 -4.96 14.50
N GLU A 49 -12.83 -4.57 15.15
CA GLU A 49 -13.95 -5.49 15.44
C GLU A 49 -14.84 -5.66 14.21
N TYR A 50 -15.63 -6.75 14.18
CA TYR A 50 -16.51 -7.03 13.04
C TYR A 50 -17.53 -5.90 12.81
N ASP A 51 -18.05 -5.33 13.90
CA ASP A 51 -19.02 -4.23 13.87
C ASP A 51 -18.43 -2.94 13.29
N GLY A 52 -17.10 -2.82 13.22
CA GLY A 52 -16.39 -1.72 12.58
C GLY A 52 -16.29 -1.84 11.05
N ILE A 53 -16.85 -2.88 10.43
CA ILE A 53 -16.87 -3.06 8.97
C ILE A 53 -18.16 -2.44 8.40
N ASP A 54 -18.20 -1.11 8.33
CA ASP A 54 -19.35 -0.32 7.89
C ASP A 54 -19.17 0.36 6.52
N GLY A 55 -17.97 0.27 5.94
CA GLY A 55 -17.59 0.97 4.71
C GLY A 55 -17.27 2.45 4.90
N ILE A 56 -17.28 2.97 6.13
CA ILE A 56 -17.00 4.36 6.48
C ILE A 56 -15.59 4.45 7.08
N CYS A 57 -14.79 5.40 6.60
CA CYS A 57 -13.43 5.62 7.15
C CYS A 57 -13.51 6.44 8.45
N GLY A 58 -14.04 5.82 9.52
CA GLY A 58 -14.15 6.41 10.85
C GLY A 58 -12.86 6.33 11.66
N GLN A 59 -12.93 6.82 12.91
CA GLN A 59 -11.78 6.89 13.81
C GLN A 59 -11.16 5.51 14.10
N ASP A 60 -11.98 4.47 14.25
CA ASP A 60 -11.48 3.11 14.49
C ASP A 60 -10.78 2.52 13.26
N THR A 61 -11.28 2.81 12.05
CA THR A 61 -10.61 2.46 10.79
C THR A 61 -9.25 3.16 10.69
N HIS A 62 -9.15 4.43 11.08
CA HIS A 62 -7.88 5.16 11.12
C HIS A 62 -6.92 4.57 12.15
N PHE A 63 -7.40 4.25 13.35
CA PHE A 63 -6.57 3.64 14.39
C PHE A 63 -6.08 2.24 13.98
N ALA A 64 -6.94 1.42 13.38
CA ALA A 64 -6.58 0.12 12.84
C ALA A 64 -5.55 0.23 11.70
N GLN A 65 -5.65 1.27 10.86
CA GLN A 65 -4.65 1.57 9.85
C GLN A 65 -3.30 1.95 10.48
N ASP A 66 -3.31 2.78 11.54
CA ASP A 66 -2.08 3.14 12.26
C ASP A 66 -1.41 1.91 12.91
N LEU A 67 -2.20 0.96 13.42
CA LEU A 67 -1.70 -0.32 13.91
C LEU A 67 -1.10 -1.17 12.78
N TYR A 68 -1.78 -1.26 11.64
CA TYR A 68 -1.30 -1.98 10.46
C TYR A 68 0.01 -1.40 9.92
N GLU A 69 0.14 -0.07 9.89
CA GLU A 69 1.34 0.67 9.52
C GLU A 69 2.43 0.66 10.61
N ARG A 70 2.17 -0.04 11.74
CA ARG A 70 3.08 -0.19 12.89
C ARG A 70 3.50 1.13 13.53
N LYS A 71 2.60 2.12 13.57
CA LYS A 71 2.86 3.38 14.26
C LYS A 71 2.99 3.15 15.76
N TRP A 72 4.13 3.55 16.32
CA TRP A 72 4.49 3.25 17.72
C TRP A 72 3.50 3.83 18.72
N SER A 73 2.92 5.01 18.46
CA SER A 73 1.87 5.62 19.29
C SER A 73 0.62 4.75 19.37
N ALA A 74 0.14 4.23 18.24
CA ALA A 74 -1.03 3.36 18.19
C ALA A 74 -0.77 2.03 18.89
N ILE A 75 0.41 1.42 18.69
CA ILE A 75 0.79 0.16 19.35
C ILE A 75 0.78 0.30 20.88
N LYS A 76 1.29 1.41 21.43
CA LYS A 76 1.26 1.64 22.88
C LYS A 76 -0.17 1.69 23.41
N ILE A 77 -1.05 2.44 22.73
CA ILE A 77 -2.46 2.57 23.12
C ILE A 77 -3.14 1.21 23.07
N TRP A 78 -2.94 0.44 21.99
CA TRP A 78 -3.56 -0.88 21.83
C TRP A 78 -3.09 -1.87 22.91
N LYS A 79 -1.80 -1.89 23.25
CA LYS A 79 -1.27 -2.73 24.33
C LYS A 79 -1.77 -2.35 25.72
N ALA A 80 -2.16 -1.09 25.92
CA ALA A 80 -2.69 -0.60 27.19
C ALA A 80 -4.22 -0.80 27.32
N ARG A 81 -4.93 -1.18 26.25
CA ARG A 81 -6.38 -1.44 26.33
C ARG A 81 -6.65 -2.70 27.16
N PRO A 82 -7.64 -2.67 28.07
CA PRO A 82 -8.14 -3.89 28.69
C PRO A 82 -8.73 -4.81 27.61
N LYS A 83 -8.50 -6.11 27.76
CA LYS A 83 -9.04 -7.16 26.87
C LYS A 83 -10.35 -7.70 27.40
#